data_AF-A0A085NIC2-F1
#
_entry.id   AF-A0A085NIC2-F1
#
_cell.length_a   1.000
_cell.length_b   1.000
_cell.length_c   1.000
_cell.angle_alpha   90.00
_cell.angle_beta   90.00
_cell.angle_gamma   90.00
#
_symmetry.space_group_name_H-M   'P 1'
#
loop_
_entity.id
_entity.type
_entity.pdbx_description
1 polymer ?
#
loop_
_entity_poly.entity_id
_entity_poly.type
_entity_poly.pdbx_seq_one_letter_code
_entity_poly.pdbx_strand_id
1 'polypeptide(L)'
;MSGYKTPKDRLTLLLGGNASGELKLKPLLVYHSENPRALKNIDKASLPVVWKSNPKAWITMPMFQQWFMQDVVPHVRTYCESHPPFLDECYPNVKVVYLPPNTTSLIQPMDQGVIAAFKKYYLRRTLQEAVRATEDGKTTLTVFWKKYSIYKAVRNVGSAWEEISPSTMNRVWKNLCPHFARPSNLVNTEEPDAVLENLVSLGKKLELHMDKNHFTDLVNAQPELTNEELMELRAVGEQQGEEEEEEEGEQRTDVSKQFRAKLMAKGFSLFEEALAIFESQ
;
A
#
# COMPACT_ATOMS: atom_id res chain seq x y z
N MET A 1 4.62 -32.88 13.92
CA MET A 1 4.32 -32.02 12.77
C MET A 1 5.48 -31.04 12.61
N SER A 2 6.20 -31.07 11.49
CA SER A 2 7.22 -30.05 11.21
C SER A 2 6.54 -28.70 11.05
N GLY A 3 6.88 -27.73 11.89
CA GLY A 3 6.35 -26.37 11.76
C GLY A 3 6.74 -25.79 10.40
N TYR A 4 5.76 -25.40 9.59
CA TYR A 4 6.01 -24.67 8.36
C TYR A 4 6.39 -23.23 8.72
N LYS A 5 7.64 -22.86 8.49
CA LYS A 5 8.12 -21.49 8.69
C LYS A 5 7.74 -20.66 7.46
N THR A 6 6.98 -19.59 7.67
CA THR A 6 6.59 -18.65 6.60
C THR A 6 7.86 -18.12 5.92
N PRO A 7 7.91 -18.09 4.57
CA PRO A 7 9.04 -17.51 3.85
C PRO A 7 9.29 -16.08 4.31
N LYS A 8 10.56 -15.76 4.63
CA LYS A 8 10.98 -14.40 5.02
C LYS A 8 11.14 -13.45 3.84
N ASP A 9 10.92 -13.93 2.61
CA ASP A 9 11.06 -13.10 1.42
C ASP A 9 9.85 -12.16 1.32
N ARG A 10 10.13 -10.86 1.36
CA ARG A 10 9.13 -9.79 1.43
C ARG A 10 9.47 -8.73 0.38
N LEU A 11 8.42 -8.14 -0.18
CA LEU A 11 8.48 -6.94 -1.01
C LEU A 11 7.41 -5.97 -0.52
N THR A 12 7.66 -4.68 -0.69
CA THR A 12 6.69 -3.62 -0.37
C THR A 12 6.28 -2.91 -1.64
N LEU A 13 4.99 -2.59 -1.75
CA LEU A 13 4.41 -1.87 -2.87
C LEU A 13 3.81 -0.56 -2.38
N LEU A 14 4.07 0.52 -3.11
CA LEU A 14 3.28 1.75 -3.03
C LEU A 14 2.42 1.86 -4.28
N LEU A 15 1.11 1.92 -4.08
CA LEU A 15 0.10 2.06 -5.13
C LEU A 15 -0.52 3.46 -5.04
N GLY A 16 -0.88 4.03 -6.18
CA GLY A 16 -1.44 5.37 -6.22
C GLY A 16 -2.15 5.68 -7.53
N GLY A 17 -3.09 6.61 -7.50
CA GLY A 17 -3.84 7.06 -8.67
C GLY A 17 -4.80 8.19 -8.32
N ASN A 18 -5.45 8.76 -9.33
CA ASN A 18 -6.37 9.88 -9.14
C ASN A 18 -7.79 9.42 -8.77
N ALA A 19 -8.62 10.38 -8.34
CA ALA A 19 -9.97 10.09 -7.90
C ALA A 19 -10.92 9.60 -9.01
N SER A 20 -10.72 10.03 -10.27
CA SER A 20 -11.52 9.52 -11.39
C SER A 20 -11.18 8.07 -11.76
N GLY A 21 -9.99 7.60 -11.38
CA GLY A 21 -9.46 6.29 -11.73
C GLY A 21 -8.83 6.22 -13.13
N GLU A 22 -8.80 7.33 -13.87
CA GLU A 22 -8.22 7.42 -15.21
C GLU A 22 -6.68 7.48 -15.18
N LEU A 23 -6.12 7.95 -14.07
CA LEU A 23 -4.68 7.97 -13.84
C LEU A 23 -4.31 6.95 -12.75
N LYS A 24 -3.55 5.92 -13.12
CA LYS A 24 -2.86 5.02 -12.19
C LYS A 24 -1.36 5.31 -12.25
N LEU A 25 -0.74 5.51 -11.10
CA LEU A 25 0.70 5.71 -10.99
C LEU A 25 1.42 4.37 -11.20
N LYS A 26 2.63 4.41 -11.77
CA LYS A 26 3.50 3.24 -11.83
C LYS A 26 3.89 2.84 -10.39
N PRO A 27 3.60 1.61 -9.94
CA PRO A 27 3.86 1.21 -8.56
C PRO A 27 5.34 1.33 -8.20
N LEU A 28 5.64 1.86 -7.02
CA LEU A 28 6.97 1.72 -6.42
C LEU A 28 7.06 0.34 -5.76
N LEU A 29 8.07 -0.45 -6.12
CA LEU A 29 8.36 -1.74 -5.51
C LEU A 29 9.71 -1.67 -4.82
N VAL A 30 9.74 -2.01 -3.53
CA VAL A 30 10.97 -2.17 -2.76
C VAL A 30 11.19 -3.64 -2.44
N TYR A 31 12.35 -4.16 -2.83
CA TYR A 31 12.76 -5.54 -2.55
C TYR A 31 14.02 -5.59 -1.67
N HIS A 32 14.27 -6.72 -1.01
CA HIS A 32 15.43 -6.86 -0.11
C HIS A 32 16.79 -6.84 -0.82
N SER A 33 16.81 -7.13 -2.13
CA SER A 33 18.04 -7.24 -2.94
C SER A 33 17.99 -6.30 -4.13
N GLU A 34 19.06 -5.52 -4.34
CA GLU A 34 19.17 -4.62 -5.50
C GLU A 34 19.23 -5.40 -6.82
N ASN A 35 19.99 -6.50 -6.87
CA ASN A 35 20.28 -7.26 -8.08
C ASN A 35 20.02 -8.76 -7.86
N PRO A 36 18.75 -9.18 -7.68
CA PRO A 36 18.43 -10.59 -7.52
C PRO A 36 18.79 -11.37 -8.79
N ARG A 37 19.26 -12.61 -8.63
CA ARG A 37 19.64 -13.48 -9.75
C ARG A 37 18.54 -13.63 -10.82
N ALA A 38 17.27 -13.57 -10.39
CA ALA A 38 16.11 -13.66 -11.27
C ALA A 38 15.94 -12.45 -12.20
N LEU A 39 16.58 -11.31 -11.90
CA LEU A 39 16.59 -10.10 -12.73
C LEU A 39 17.92 -9.91 -13.47
N LYS A 40 18.79 -10.93 -13.50
CA LYS A 40 20.04 -10.87 -14.26
C LYS A 40 19.72 -10.63 -15.74
N ASN A 41 20.38 -9.64 -16.34
CA ASN A 41 20.19 -9.21 -17.73
C ASN A 41 18.80 -8.66 -18.05
N ILE A 42 18.01 -8.28 -17.03
CA ILE A 42 16.75 -7.57 -17.22
C ILE A 42 17.00 -6.09 -16.96
N ASP A 43 16.60 -5.25 -17.90
CA ASP A 43 16.58 -3.81 -17.68
C ASP A 43 15.49 -3.47 -16.66
N LYS A 44 15.88 -2.84 -15.54
CA LYS A 44 14.95 -2.44 -14.49
C LYS A 44 13.97 -1.37 -14.97
N ALA A 45 14.34 -0.54 -15.94
CA ALA A 45 13.45 0.47 -16.50
C ALA A 45 12.28 -0.17 -17.27
N SER A 46 12.49 -1.36 -17.86
CA SER A 46 11.44 -2.10 -18.59
C SER A 46 10.45 -2.83 -17.66
N LEU A 47 10.68 -2.83 -16.34
CA LEU A 47 9.75 -3.44 -15.39
C LEU A 47 8.46 -2.61 -15.30
N PRO A 48 7.31 -3.24 -15.03
CA PRO A 48 6.03 -2.54 -14.82
C PRO A 48 5.94 -1.81 -13.47
N VAL A 49 7.06 -1.68 -12.76
CA VAL A 49 7.19 -1.03 -11.45
C VAL A 49 8.44 -0.15 -11.45
N VAL A 50 8.49 0.83 -10.57
CA VAL A 50 9.73 1.54 -10.22
C VAL A 50 10.47 0.65 -9.22
N TRP A 51 11.59 0.07 -9.63
CA TRP A 51 12.36 -0.86 -8.80
C TRP A 51 13.31 -0.11 -7.86
N LYS A 52 13.20 -0.39 -6.57
CA LYS A 52 14.15 0.03 -5.53
C LYS A 52 14.50 -1.16 -4.65
N SER A 53 15.58 -1.04 -3.87
CA SER A 53 15.91 -2.03 -2.86
C SER A 53 16.29 -1.43 -1.51
N ASN A 54 15.97 -2.18 -0.47
CA ASN A 54 16.31 -1.93 0.92
C ASN A 54 16.39 -3.30 1.58
N PRO A 55 17.42 -3.69 2.35
CA PRO A 55 17.52 -5.02 2.99
C PRO A 55 16.29 -5.46 3.80
N LYS A 56 15.50 -4.51 4.34
CA LYS A 56 14.25 -4.75 5.09
C LYS A 56 13.00 -4.70 4.20
N ALA A 57 13.18 -4.38 2.92
CA ALA A 57 12.14 -4.09 1.94
C ALA A 57 11.22 -2.91 2.34
N TRP A 58 11.70 -1.98 3.17
CA TRP A 58 10.92 -0.79 3.57
C TRP A 58 11.09 0.38 2.61
N ILE A 59 10.03 1.17 2.46
CA ILE A 59 10.08 2.46 1.78
C ILE A 59 10.68 3.47 2.76
N THR A 60 11.78 4.13 2.37
CA THR A 60 12.36 5.23 3.14
C THR A 60 11.89 6.58 2.59
N MET A 61 11.95 7.64 3.40
CA MET A 61 11.58 8.99 2.95
C MET A 61 12.37 9.43 1.69
N PRO A 62 13.70 9.25 1.59
CA PRO A 62 14.44 9.58 0.37
C PRO A 62 13.97 8.79 -0.86
N MET A 63 13.61 7.51 -0.70
CA MET A 63 13.06 6.70 -1.80
C MET A 63 11.70 7.22 -2.25
N PHE A 64 10.84 7.58 -1.31
CA PHE A 64 9.54 8.16 -1.59
C PHE A 64 9.68 9.50 -2.31
N GLN A 65 10.50 10.42 -1.80
CA GLN A 65 10.75 11.72 -2.42
C GLN A 65 11.30 11.57 -3.84
N GLN A 66 12.26 10.67 -4.04
CA GLN A 66 12.80 10.40 -5.37
C GLN A 66 11.71 9.89 -6.33
N TRP A 67 10.95 8.88 -5.93
CA TRP A 67 9.83 8.34 -6.73
C TRP A 67 8.79 9.42 -7.03
N PHE A 68 8.44 10.24 -6.04
CA PHE A 68 7.48 11.32 -6.20
C PHE A 68 7.95 12.36 -7.23
N MET A 69 9.18 12.84 -7.10
CA MET A 69 9.72 13.88 -7.97
C MET A 69 10.06 13.38 -9.39
N GLN A 70 10.54 12.15 -9.53
CA GLN A 70 11.03 11.61 -10.80
C GLN A 70 9.97 10.84 -11.60
N ASP A 71 9.04 10.17 -10.92
CA ASP A 71 8.03 9.34 -11.57
C ASP A 71 6.62 9.97 -11.47
N VAL A 72 6.21 10.43 -10.29
CA VAL A 72 4.82 10.89 -10.07
C VAL A 72 4.58 12.28 -10.68
N VAL A 73 5.40 13.27 -10.32
CA VAL A 73 5.23 14.66 -10.76
C VAL A 73 5.21 14.79 -12.29
N PRO A 74 6.14 14.19 -13.05
CA PRO A 74 6.11 14.25 -14.51
C PRO A 74 4.86 13.58 -15.09
N HIS A 75 4.46 12.43 -14.55
CA HIS A 75 3.30 11.68 -15.06
C HIS A 75 1.98 12.41 -14.83
N VAL A 76 1.82 13.02 -13.65
CA VAL A 76 0.67 13.89 -13.35
C VAL A 76 0.66 15.12 -14.25
N ARG A 77 1.82 15.75 -14.50
CA ARG A 77 1.90 16.91 -15.39
C ARG A 77 1.43 16.57 -16.80
N THR A 78 1.95 15.49 -17.38
CA THR A 78 1.53 15.03 -18.72
C THR A 78 0.04 14.73 -18.77
N TYR A 79 -0.52 14.11 -17.72
CA TYR A 79 -1.96 13.86 -17.64
C TYR A 79 -2.77 15.16 -17.63
N CYS A 80 -2.35 16.18 -16.88
CA CYS A 80 -3.00 17.49 -16.82
C CYS A 80 -2.89 18.28 -18.11
N GLU A 81 -1.79 18.14 -18.86
CA GLU A 81 -1.63 18.76 -20.19
C GLU A 81 -2.58 18.16 -21.23
N SER A 82 -2.82 16.84 -21.16
CA SER A 82 -3.67 16.12 -22.14
C SER A 82 -5.15 16.08 -21.79
N HIS A 83 -5.50 16.36 -20.53
CA HIS A 83 -6.87 16.48 -20.06
C HIS A 83 -7.01 17.88 -19.49
N PRO A 84 -7.55 18.86 -20.24
CA PRO A 84 -7.76 20.19 -19.71
C PRO A 84 -9.05 20.23 -18.86
N PRO A 85 -9.00 20.25 -17.52
CA PRO A 85 -10.05 20.89 -16.76
C PRO A 85 -9.90 22.41 -16.88
N PHE A 86 -10.88 23.15 -16.40
CA PHE A 86 -10.71 24.55 -16.02
C PHE A 86 -9.44 24.68 -15.16
N LEU A 87 -8.33 25.11 -15.77
CA LEU A 87 -6.99 25.15 -15.18
C LEU A 87 -6.49 26.57 -15.23
N ASP A 88 -6.96 27.39 -14.30
CA ASP A 88 -6.04 28.38 -13.76
C ASP A 88 -4.98 27.59 -12.97
N GLU A 89 -3.74 27.71 -13.41
CA GLU A 89 -2.52 27.42 -12.66
C GLU A 89 -2.11 25.94 -12.46
N CYS A 90 -1.33 25.42 -13.42
CA CYS A 90 -0.40 24.33 -13.12
C CYS A 90 0.91 24.91 -12.53
N TYR A 91 1.06 24.70 -11.22
CA TYR A 91 2.19 24.99 -10.29
C TYR A 91 2.28 26.43 -9.75
N PRO A 92 1.42 26.76 -8.78
CA PRO A 92 1.69 26.58 -7.32
C PRO A 92 0.91 25.45 -6.59
N ASN A 93 0.21 24.57 -7.30
CA ASN A 93 -0.98 23.85 -6.77
C ASN A 93 -0.84 22.34 -6.44
N VAL A 94 0.37 21.79 -6.26
CA VAL A 94 0.52 20.43 -5.72
C VAL A 94 0.74 20.50 -4.22
N LYS A 95 -0.34 20.26 -3.47
CA LYS A 95 -0.32 20.13 -2.02
C LYS A 95 -0.25 18.66 -1.64
N VAL A 96 0.87 18.25 -1.04
CA VAL A 96 0.94 16.98 -0.32
C VAL A 96 0.27 17.18 1.03
N VAL A 97 -0.70 16.32 1.34
CA VAL A 97 -1.39 16.33 2.64
C VAL A 97 -1.15 14.98 3.29
N TYR A 98 -0.50 14.99 4.45
CA TYR A 98 -0.37 13.80 5.28
C TYR A 98 -1.69 13.54 6.01
N LEU A 99 -2.09 12.27 6.05
CA LEU A 99 -3.24 11.86 6.85
C LEU A 99 -2.85 11.89 8.33
N PRO A 100 -3.79 12.20 9.25
CA PRO A 100 -3.51 12.11 10.68
C PRO A 100 -3.03 10.70 11.06
N PRO A 101 -2.15 10.57 12.07
CA PRO A 101 -1.68 9.26 12.53
C PRO A 101 -2.83 8.30 12.84
N ASN A 102 -2.65 7.01 12.55
CA ASN A 102 -3.62 5.93 12.83
C ASN A 102 -4.98 6.04 12.11
N THR A 103 -5.08 6.81 11.02
CA THR A 103 -6.34 6.95 10.26
C THR A 103 -6.36 6.21 8.94
N THR A 104 -5.27 5.54 8.56
CA THR A 104 -5.07 4.87 7.26
C THR A 104 -6.25 4.02 6.83
N SER A 105 -6.67 3.04 7.65
CA SER A 105 -7.80 2.16 7.31
C SER A 105 -9.14 2.89 7.17
N LEU A 106 -9.30 4.06 7.81
CA LEU A 106 -10.54 4.81 7.81
C LEU A 106 -10.64 5.78 6.63
N ILE A 107 -9.56 6.50 6.32
CA ILE A 107 -9.62 7.62 5.37
C ILE A 107 -8.71 7.49 4.16
N GLN A 108 -7.80 6.51 4.11
CA GLN A 108 -6.94 6.30 2.95
C GLN A 108 -7.74 5.59 1.83
N PRO A 109 -7.93 6.22 0.65
CA PRO A 109 -8.76 5.65 -0.41
C PRO A 109 -8.27 4.29 -0.92
N MET A 110 -6.94 4.06 -0.91
CA MET A 110 -6.36 2.79 -1.34
C MET A 110 -6.78 1.62 -0.42
N ASP A 111 -6.92 1.88 0.87
CA ASP A 111 -7.36 0.90 1.88
C ASP A 111 -8.87 0.68 1.88
N GLN A 112 -9.65 1.57 1.25
CA GLN A 112 -11.10 1.44 1.08
C GLN A 112 -11.52 0.44 -0.01
N GLY A 113 -10.59 -0.35 -0.56
CA GLY A 113 -10.90 -1.49 -1.42
C GLY A 113 -10.00 -1.69 -2.63
N VAL A 114 -9.21 -0.68 -3.03
CA VAL A 114 -8.27 -0.81 -4.17
C VAL A 114 -7.20 -1.85 -3.87
N ILE A 115 -6.58 -1.80 -2.69
CA ILE A 115 -5.54 -2.77 -2.29
C ILE A 115 -6.12 -4.18 -2.22
N ALA A 116 -7.32 -4.35 -1.67
CA ALA A 116 -7.98 -5.65 -1.60
C ALA A 116 -8.27 -6.22 -3.00
N ALA A 117 -8.77 -5.38 -3.93
CA ALA A 117 -8.97 -5.77 -5.33
C ALA A 117 -7.65 -6.16 -6.00
N PHE A 118 -6.60 -5.34 -5.84
CA PHE A 118 -5.26 -5.63 -6.37
C PHE A 118 -4.73 -6.97 -5.87
N LYS A 119 -4.81 -7.23 -4.56
CA LYS A 119 -4.38 -8.50 -3.95
C LYS A 119 -5.17 -9.69 -4.51
N LYS A 120 -6.49 -9.56 -4.72
CA LYS A 120 -7.30 -10.60 -5.37
C LYS A 120 -6.81 -10.90 -6.80
N TYR A 121 -6.58 -9.86 -7.61
CA TYR A 121 -6.09 -10.04 -8.98
C TYR A 121 -4.68 -10.65 -9.02
N TYR A 122 -3.78 -10.20 -8.14
CA TYR A 122 -2.45 -10.75 -8.00
C TYR A 122 -2.48 -12.24 -7.62
N LEU A 123 -3.29 -12.59 -6.62
CA LEU A 123 -3.44 -13.97 -6.16
C LEU A 123 -4.03 -14.85 -7.27
N ARG A 124 -5.07 -14.36 -7.96
CA ARG A 124 -5.72 -15.08 -9.06
C ARG A 124 -4.73 -15.40 -10.16
N ARG A 125 -3.90 -14.43 -10.57
CA ARG A 125 -2.86 -14.64 -11.60
C ARG A 125 -1.81 -15.65 -11.14
N THR A 126 -1.36 -15.53 -9.90
CA THR A 126 -0.37 -16.46 -9.32
C THR A 126 -0.90 -17.90 -9.30
N LEU A 127 -2.16 -18.12 -8.90
CA LEU A 127 -2.77 -19.44 -8.90
C LEU A 127 -3.06 -19.96 -10.32
N GLN A 128 -3.38 -19.09 -11.28
CA GLN A 128 -3.48 -19.49 -12.69
C GLN A 128 -2.16 -20.00 -13.24
N GLU A 129 -1.04 -19.34 -12.92
CA GLU A 129 0.29 -19.84 -13.29
C GLU A 129 0.61 -21.18 -12.63
N ALA A 130 0.24 -21.34 -11.35
CA ALA A 130 0.42 -22.60 -10.64
C ALA A 130 -0.35 -23.73 -11.32
N VAL A 131 -1.64 -23.53 -11.62
CA VAL A 131 -2.48 -24.52 -12.32
C VAL A 131 -1.86 -24.90 -13.66
N ARG A 132 -1.47 -23.92 -14.49
CA ARG A 132 -0.83 -24.18 -15.79
C ARG A 132 0.47 -24.96 -15.65
N ALA A 133 1.26 -24.69 -14.61
CA ALA A 133 2.50 -25.39 -14.38
C ALA A 133 2.29 -26.83 -13.92
N THR A 134 1.20 -27.13 -13.21
CA THR A 134 0.91 -28.47 -12.66
C THR A 134 0.00 -29.31 -13.56
N GLU A 135 -0.55 -28.74 -14.63
CA GLU A 135 -1.55 -29.39 -15.50
C GLU A 135 -1.03 -30.67 -16.17
N ASP A 136 0.26 -30.73 -16.51
CA ASP A 136 0.87 -31.90 -17.15
C ASP A 136 1.37 -32.98 -16.16
N GLY A 137 1.17 -32.77 -14.85
CA GLY A 137 1.59 -33.67 -13.78
C GLY A 137 3.11 -33.78 -13.57
N LYS A 138 3.95 -33.12 -14.39
CA LYS A 138 5.42 -33.20 -14.27
C LYS A 138 5.97 -32.28 -13.20
N THR A 139 5.28 -31.19 -12.91
CA THR A 139 5.65 -30.24 -11.88
C THR A 139 4.64 -30.31 -10.74
N THR A 140 5.10 -30.54 -9.52
CA THR A 140 4.25 -30.43 -8.33
C THR A 140 4.11 -28.97 -7.91
N LEU A 141 3.06 -28.65 -7.15
CA LEU A 141 2.86 -27.31 -6.60
C LEU A 141 4.07 -26.84 -5.77
N THR A 142 4.70 -27.74 -5.02
CA THR A 142 5.95 -27.48 -4.27
C THR A 142 7.10 -27.07 -5.20
N VAL A 143 7.25 -27.74 -6.35
CA VAL A 143 8.29 -27.40 -7.34
C VAL A 143 7.98 -26.07 -8.02
N PHE A 144 6.70 -25.78 -8.30
CA PHE A 144 6.28 -24.48 -8.80
C PHE A 144 6.71 -23.36 -7.84
N TRP A 145 6.37 -23.46 -6.55
CA TRP A 145 6.72 -22.43 -5.55
C TRP A 145 8.22 -22.28 -5.37
N LYS A 146 8.99 -23.37 -5.40
CA LYS A 146 10.47 -23.30 -5.37
C LYS A 146 11.07 -22.57 -6.58
N LYS A 147 10.37 -22.56 -7.72
CA LYS A 147 10.77 -21.86 -8.95
C LYS A 147 10.11 -20.48 -9.10
N TYR A 148 9.18 -20.11 -8.22
CA TYR A 148 8.51 -18.82 -8.30
C TYR A 148 9.50 -17.72 -7.90
N SER A 149 9.82 -16.85 -8.86
CA SER A 149 10.87 -15.85 -8.71
C SER A 149 10.31 -14.45 -8.54
N ILE A 150 11.11 -13.54 -7.99
CA ILE A 150 10.75 -12.12 -7.90
C ILE A 150 10.43 -11.50 -9.28
N TYR A 151 11.04 -11.99 -10.36
CA TYR A 151 10.69 -11.57 -11.71
C TYR A 151 9.24 -11.90 -12.08
N LYS A 152 8.78 -13.12 -11.76
CA LYS A 152 7.36 -13.51 -11.95
C LYS A 152 6.45 -12.66 -11.06
N ALA A 153 6.83 -12.46 -9.80
CA ALA A 153 6.08 -11.61 -8.89
C ALA A 153 5.91 -10.19 -9.45
N VAL A 154 6.98 -9.53 -9.90
CA VAL A 154 6.93 -8.20 -10.52
C VAL A 154 6.02 -8.18 -11.76
N ARG A 155 6.05 -9.22 -12.58
CA ARG A 155 5.16 -9.32 -13.76
C ARG A 155 3.70 -9.45 -13.36
N ASN A 156 3.41 -10.21 -12.31
CA ASN A 156 2.07 -10.34 -11.75
C ASN A 156 1.60 -9.06 -11.06
N VAL A 157 2.49 -8.32 -10.39
CA VAL A 157 2.18 -6.97 -9.86
C VAL A 157 1.72 -6.06 -11.00
N GLY A 158 2.50 -5.94 -12.07
CA GLY A 158 2.14 -5.10 -13.21
C GLY A 158 0.80 -5.50 -13.84
N SER A 159 0.60 -6.80 -14.06
CA SER A 159 -0.62 -7.30 -14.69
C SER A 159 -1.86 -7.15 -13.79
N ALA A 160 -1.72 -7.32 -12.48
CA ALA A 160 -2.80 -7.11 -11.52
C ALA A 160 -3.14 -5.63 -11.36
N TRP A 161 -2.13 -4.76 -11.39
CA TRP A 161 -2.34 -3.31 -11.31
C TRP A 161 -3.01 -2.76 -12.58
N GLU A 162 -2.66 -3.29 -13.75
CA GLU A 162 -3.30 -2.91 -15.01
C GLU A 162 -4.78 -3.27 -15.04
N GLU A 163 -5.16 -4.39 -14.41
CA GLU A 163 -6.54 -4.88 -14.36
C GLU A 163 -7.46 -4.05 -13.46
N ILE A 164 -6.90 -3.26 -12.53
CA ILE A 164 -7.69 -2.36 -11.69
C ILE A 164 -8.41 -1.34 -12.59
N SER A 165 -9.73 -1.42 -12.61
CA SER A 165 -10.58 -0.56 -13.43
C SER A 165 -10.72 0.85 -12.84
N PRO A 166 -10.96 1.87 -13.68
CA PRO A 166 -11.27 3.22 -13.21
C PRO A 166 -12.48 3.25 -12.26
N SER A 167 -13.48 2.39 -12.50
CA SER A 167 -14.65 2.27 -11.63
C SER A 167 -14.30 1.77 -10.22
N THR A 168 -13.37 0.82 -10.12
CA THR A 168 -12.85 0.35 -8.81
C THR A 168 -12.13 1.47 -8.08
N MET A 169 -11.27 2.22 -8.78
CA MET A 169 -10.53 3.36 -8.23
C MET A 169 -11.42 4.53 -7.82
N ASN A 170 -12.53 4.76 -8.52
CA ASN A 170 -13.44 5.86 -8.20
C ASN A 170 -14.40 5.52 -7.05
N ARG A 171 -14.88 4.27 -6.99
CA ARG A 171 -15.90 3.84 -6.01
C ARG A 171 -15.45 4.00 -4.56
N VAL A 172 -14.16 3.85 -4.28
CA VAL A 172 -13.61 3.99 -2.92
C VAL A 172 -13.81 5.38 -2.32
N TRP A 173 -14.06 6.39 -3.16
CA TRP A 173 -14.35 7.75 -2.70
C TRP A 173 -15.78 7.93 -2.22
N LYS A 174 -16.69 6.99 -2.47
CA LYS A 174 -18.12 7.12 -2.11
C LYS A 174 -18.34 7.40 -0.63
N ASN A 175 -17.56 6.76 0.24
CA ASN A 175 -17.67 6.93 1.69
C ASN A 175 -16.77 8.05 2.24
N LEU A 176 -15.75 8.46 1.48
CA LEU A 176 -14.76 9.45 1.91
C LEU A 176 -15.13 10.86 1.45
N CYS A 177 -15.43 11.01 0.17
CA CYS A 177 -15.75 12.27 -0.50
C CYS A 177 -16.76 11.98 -1.63
N PRO A 178 -18.06 11.92 -1.34
CA PRO A 178 -19.10 11.54 -2.32
C PRO A 178 -19.08 12.37 -3.60
N HIS A 179 -18.64 13.64 -3.54
CA HIS A 179 -18.49 14.51 -4.70
C HIS A 179 -17.49 14.02 -5.75
N PHE A 180 -16.51 13.19 -5.35
CA PHE A 180 -15.57 12.56 -6.28
C PHE A 180 -16.11 11.25 -6.86
N ALA A 181 -17.09 10.61 -6.23
CA ALA A 181 -17.65 9.35 -6.69
C ALA A 181 -18.70 9.58 -7.79
N ARG A 182 -18.56 8.87 -8.91
CA ARG A 182 -19.55 8.88 -9.99
C ARG A 182 -20.85 8.17 -9.53
N PRO A 183 -22.03 8.60 -10.00
CA PRO A 183 -23.30 7.96 -9.64
C PRO A 183 -23.31 6.47 -10.00
N SER A 184 -23.76 5.63 -9.06
CA SER A 184 -23.74 4.16 -9.14
C SER A 184 -24.41 3.58 -10.40
N ASN A 185 -25.32 4.32 -11.03
CA ASN A 185 -26.12 3.89 -12.18
C ASN A 185 -25.34 3.89 -13.50
N LEU A 186 -24.11 4.43 -13.53
CA LEU A 186 -23.27 4.55 -14.72
C LEU A 186 -22.12 3.52 -14.75
N VAL A 187 -22.04 2.64 -13.74
CA VAL A 187 -20.91 1.75 -13.54
C VAL A 187 -21.40 0.31 -13.53
N ASN A 188 -21.08 -0.46 -14.57
CA ASN A 188 -21.29 -1.91 -14.59
C ASN A 188 -20.63 -2.52 -13.33
N THR A 189 -21.43 -3.24 -12.55
CA THR A 189 -21.14 -3.68 -11.17
C THR A 189 -20.48 -5.05 -11.05
N GLU A 190 -19.99 -5.62 -12.13
CA GLU A 190 -19.21 -6.86 -12.01
C GLU A 190 -17.83 -6.51 -11.45
N GLU A 191 -17.37 -7.20 -10.39
CA GLU A 191 -16.00 -7.75 -10.30
C GLU A 191 -15.44 -8.15 -8.91
N PRO A 192 -16.01 -7.85 -7.72
CA PRO A 192 -15.41 -8.37 -6.47
C PRO A 192 -15.66 -9.87 -6.21
N ASP A 193 -16.86 -10.36 -6.56
CA ASP A 193 -17.31 -11.72 -6.26
C ASP A 193 -16.93 -12.73 -7.35
N ALA A 194 -16.98 -12.34 -8.62
CA ALA A 194 -16.57 -13.21 -9.73
C ALA A 194 -15.09 -13.63 -9.62
N VAL A 195 -14.23 -12.72 -9.15
CA VAL A 195 -12.81 -13.00 -8.90
C VAL A 195 -12.63 -13.98 -7.75
N LEU A 196 -13.42 -13.86 -6.68
CA LEU A 196 -13.41 -14.82 -5.56
C LEU A 196 -13.88 -16.21 -5.99
N GLU A 197 -14.93 -16.30 -6.82
CA GLU A 197 -15.36 -17.58 -7.40
C GLU A 197 -14.27 -18.20 -8.27
N ASN A 198 -13.58 -17.37 -9.06
CA ASN A 198 -12.44 -17.83 -9.84
C ASN A 198 -11.32 -18.37 -8.95
N LEU A 199 -10.98 -17.66 -7.87
CA LEU A 199 -9.99 -18.11 -6.87
C LEU A 199 -10.36 -19.46 -6.26
N VAL A 200 -11.62 -19.65 -5.85
CA VAL A 200 -12.11 -20.94 -5.33
C VAL A 200 -11.98 -22.04 -6.38
N SER A 201 -12.31 -21.75 -7.65
CA SER A 201 -12.16 -22.72 -8.74
C SER A 201 -10.70 -23.12 -8.97
N LEU A 202 -9.76 -22.17 -8.89
CA LEU A 202 -8.33 -22.42 -9.03
C LEU A 202 -7.79 -23.19 -7.82
N GLY A 203 -8.23 -22.85 -6.62
CA GLY A 203 -7.92 -23.57 -5.39
C GLY A 203 -8.29 -25.04 -5.50
N LYS A 204 -9.52 -25.34 -5.95
CA LYS A 204 -9.96 -26.72 -6.20
C LYS A 204 -9.08 -27.47 -7.20
N LYS A 205 -8.68 -26.83 -8.30
CA LYS A 205 -7.77 -27.44 -9.31
C LYS A 205 -6.37 -27.73 -8.75
N LEU A 206 -5.95 -27.00 -7.73
CA LEU A 206 -4.69 -27.18 -7.03
C LEU A 206 -4.83 -28.05 -5.76
N GLU A 207 -6.01 -28.64 -5.54
CA GLU A 207 -6.33 -29.42 -4.34
C GLU A 207 -6.14 -28.62 -3.04
N LEU A 208 -6.28 -27.29 -3.11
CA LEU A 208 -6.32 -26.41 -1.96
C LEU A 208 -7.74 -26.46 -1.37
N HIS A 209 -7.88 -27.00 -0.16
CA HIS A 209 -9.14 -27.02 0.59
C HIS A 209 -9.50 -25.63 1.13
N MET A 210 -9.75 -24.68 0.22
CA MET A 210 -10.06 -23.28 0.52
C MET A 210 -11.40 -22.88 -0.09
N ASP A 211 -12.25 -22.25 0.73
CA ASP A 211 -13.49 -21.60 0.29
C ASP A 211 -13.30 -20.07 0.15
N LYS A 212 -14.40 -19.37 -0.13
CA LYS A 212 -14.40 -17.90 -0.29
C LYS A 212 -13.89 -17.15 0.94
N ASN A 213 -14.20 -17.63 2.14
CA ASN A 213 -13.79 -16.96 3.38
C ASN A 213 -12.28 -17.10 3.56
N HIS A 214 -11.74 -18.29 3.34
CA HIS A 214 -10.29 -18.52 3.38
C HIS A 214 -9.52 -17.59 2.41
N PHE A 215 -10.03 -17.40 1.19
CA PHE A 215 -9.41 -16.48 0.24
C PHE A 215 -9.58 -15.01 0.63
N THR A 216 -10.73 -14.66 1.23
CA THR A 216 -10.98 -13.31 1.73
C THR A 216 -10.03 -12.96 2.86
N ASP A 217 -9.84 -13.87 3.82
CA ASP A 217 -8.90 -13.71 4.93
C ASP A 217 -7.47 -13.60 4.43
N LEU A 218 -7.08 -14.43 3.45
CA LEU A 218 -5.75 -14.36 2.83
C LEU A 218 -5.47 -13.02 2.13
N VAL A 219 -6.47 -12.47 1.45
CA VAL A 219 -6.37 -11.14 0.81
C VAL A 219 -6.28 -10.03 1.85
N ASN A 220 -7.04 -10.13 2.93
CA ASN A 220 -7.10 -9.11 3.97
C ASN A 220 -5.94 -9.22 4.97
N ALA A 221 -5.21 -10.33 4.96
CA ALA A 221 -4.04 -10.52 5.81
C ALA A 221 -3.03 -9.38 5.61
N GLN A 222 -2.61 -8.81 6.73
CA GLN A 222 -1.50 -7.87 6.85
C GLN A 222 -0.28 -8.66 7.33
N PRO A 223 0.92 -8.46 6.76
CA PRO A 223 2.11 -9.12 7.28
C PRO A 223 2.38 -8.65 8.71
N GLU A 224 2.49 -9.61 9.64
CA GLU A 224 2.95 -9.31 11.00
C GLU A 224 4.42 -8.87 10.95
N LEU A 225 4.66 -7.63 11.38
CA LEU A 225 6.01 -7.14 11.67
C LEU A 225 6.51 -7.82 12.94
N THR A 226 7.78 -8.21 12.93
CA THR A 226 8.46 -8.70 14.13
C THR A 226 8.64 -7.57 15.16
N ASN A 227 8.82 -7.90 16.43
CA ASN A 227 9.04 -6.90 17.47
C ASN A 227 10.30 -6.05 17.19
N GLU A 228 11.33 -6.67 16.61
CA GLU A 228 12.55 -6.00 16.17
C GLU A 228 12.26 -5.01 15.04
N GLU A 229 11.48 -5.42 14.03
CA GLU A 229 11.04 -4.54 12.94
C GLU A 229 10.17 -3.38 13.46
N LEU A 230 9.33 -3.61 14.47
CA LEU A 230 8.52 -2.57 15.12
C LEU A 230 9.36 -1.55 15.88
N MET A 231 10.37 -2.01 16.63
CA MET A 231 11.29 -1.12 17.36
C MET A 231 12.13 -0.27 16.39
N GLU A 232 12.64 -0.87 15.32
CA GLU A 232 13.38 -0.16 14.28
C GLU A 232 12.51 0.87 13.55
N LEU A 233 11.25 0.54 13.20
CA LEU A 233 10.32 1.50 12.59
C LEU A 233 10.05 2.70 13.51
N ARG A 234 9.89 2.44 14.82
CA ARG A 234 9.70 3.51 15.81
C ARG A 234 10.93 4.43 15.85
N ALA A 235 12.14 3.86 15.92
CA ALA A 235 13.37 4.64 15.96
C ALA A 235 13.57 5.50 14.70
N VAL A 236 13.23 4.98 13.51
CA VAL A 236 13.27 5.75 12.25
C VAL A 236 12.25 6.90 12.27
N GLY A 237 11.04 6.66 12.79
CA GLY A 237 10.01 7.70 12.92
C GLY A 237 10.37 8.79 13.94
N GLU A 238 11.01 8.42 15.05
CA GLU A 238 11.48 9.37 16.06
C GLU A 238 12.61 10.26 15.52
N GLN A 239 13.58 9.69 14.79
CA GLN A 239 14.65 10.47 14.15
C GLN A 239 14.14 11.44 13.07
N GLN A 240 13.15 11.02 12.27
CA GLN A 240 12.55 11.88 11.24
C GLN A 240 11.68 12.99 11.83
N GLY A 241 10.95 12.70 12.92
CA GLY A 241 10.17 13.72 13.62
C GLY A 241 11.03 14.78 14.31
N GLU A 242 12.20 14.40 14.85
CA GLU A 242 13.15 15.34 15.44
C GLU A 242 13.81 16.25 14.38
N GLU A 243 14.17 15.72 13.21
CA GLU A 243 14.70 16.51 12.09
C GLU A 243 13.66 17.49 11.51
N GLU A 244 12.39 17.07 11.39
CA GLU A 244 11.29 17.95 10.93
C GLU A 244 10.95 19.06 11.95
N GLU A 245 11.01 18.78 13.26
CA GLU A 245 10.81 19.80 14.31
C GLU A 245 11.97 20.83 14.37
N GLU A 246 13.20 20.43 14.05
CA GLU A 246 14.34 21.34 13.95
C GLU A 246 14.25 22.27 12.72
N GLU A 247 13.83 21.76 11.55
CA GLU A 247 13.63 22.58 10.34
C GLU A 247 12.42 23.54 10.45
N GLU A 248 11.32 23.13 11.10
CA GLU A 248 10.18 24.03 11.35
C GLU A 248 10.49 25.11 12.41
N GLY A 249 11.47 24.86 13.29
CA GLY A 249 11.91 25.80 14.34
C GLY A 249 12.59 27.06 13.82
N GLU A 250 13.20 27.03 12.62
CA GLU A 250 13.90 28.18 12.04
C GLU A 250 12.98 29.13 11.23
N GLN A 251 11.74 28.74 10.92
CA GLN A 251 10.81 29.56 10.10
C GLN A 251 9.38 29.65 10.65
N ARG A 252 9.16 30.14 11.89
CA ARG A 252 8.01 31.02 12.19
C ARG A 252 7.98 31.58 13.61
N THR A 253 7.81 32.91 13.68
CA THR A 253 7.14 33.57 14.80
C THR A 253 5.64 33.27 14.79
N ASP A 254 5.22 32.57 15.84
CA ASP A 254 3.97 32.67 16.62
C ASP A 254 2.60 32.15 16.11
N VAL A 255 1.97 31.45 17.07
CA VAL A 255 0.61 30.96 17.28
C VAL A 255 0.06 29.84 16.37
N SER A 256 0.48 28.60 16.66
CA SER A 256 -0.39 27.43 16.54
C SER A 256 -0.36 26.65 17.85
N LYS A 257 -1.54 26.20 18.31
CA LYS A 257 -1.75 25.54 19.62
C LYS A 257 -0.97 24.22 19.69
N GLN A 258 0.30 24.31 20.09
CA GLN A 258 1.13 23.17 20.41
C GLN A 258 0.57 22.47 21.65
N PHE A 259 0.29 21.18 21.49
CA PHE A 259 -0.07 20.27 22.55
C PHE A 259 1.16 20.01 23.44
N ARG A 260 1.39 20.89 24.42
CA ARG A 260 2.54 20.77 25.32
C ARG A 260 2.25 19.74 26.40
N ALA A 261 2.86 18.56 26.30
CA ALA A 261 2.78 17.49 27.29
C ALA A 261 3.06 17.98 28.73
N LYS A 262 3.90 19.02 28.90
CA LYS A 262 4.14 19.68 30.20
C LYS A 262 2.90 20.36 30.81
N LEU A 263 2.03 20.94 29.99
CA LEU A 263 0.77 21.55 30.46
C LEU A 263 -0.25 20.47 30.87
N MET A 264 -0.29 19.35 30.14
CA MET A 264 -1.07 18.17 30.50
C MET A 264 -0.60 17.53 31.81
N ALA A 265 0.70 17.30 31.97
CA ALA A 265 1.28 16.75 33.19
C ALA A 265 0.96 17.63 34.42
N LYS A 266 1.03 18.96 34.25
CA LYS A 266 0.62 19.91 35.29
C LYS A 266 -0.89 19.87 35.56
N GLY A 267 -1.72 19.67 34.53
CA GLY A 267 -3.16 19.50 34.68
C GLY A 267 -3.51 18.22 35.47
N PHE A 268 -2.84 17.11 35.17
CA PHE A 268 -3.04 15.85 35.90
C PHE A 268 -2.56 15.93 37.33
N SER A 269 -1.42 16.58 37.62
CA SER A 269 -0.96 16.73 39.01
C SER A 269 -1.95 17.53 39.87
N LEU A 270 -2.57 18.58 39.30
CA LEU A 270 -3.60 19.37 39.98
C LEU A 270 -4.89 18.57 40.22
N PHE A 271 -5.21 17.63 39.31
CA PHE A 271 -6.36 16.75 39.45
C PHE A 271 -6.13 15.68 40.54
N GLU A 272 -4.93 15.12 40.60
CA GLU A 272 -4.52 14.17 41.64
C GLU A 272 -4.50 14.84 43.03
N GLU A 273 -3.98 16.05 43.14
CA GLU A 273 -4.03 16.84 44.39
C GLU A 273 -5.47 17.12 44.82
N ALA A 274 -6.36 17.46 43.88
CA ALA A 274 -7.77 17.68 44.20
C ALA A 274 -8.47 16.39 44.64
N LEU A 275 -8.20 15.26 43.99
CA LEU A 275 -8.75 13.95 44.35
C LEU A 275 -8.30 13.51 45.74
N ALA A 276 -7.02 13.73 46.09
CA ALA A 276 -6.49 13.40 47.41
C ALA A 276 -7.20 14.17 48.55
N ILE A 277 -7.67 15.41 48.28
CA ILE A 277 -8.46 16.19 49.24
C ILE A 277 -9.84 15.55 49.47
N PHE A 278 -10.50 15.05 48.42
CA PHE A 278 -11.80 14.38 48.54
C PHE A 278 -11.70 12.99 49.19
N GLU A 279 -10.58 12.28 49.00
CA GLU A 279 -10.32 10.99 49.62
C GLU A 279 -9.90 11.10 51.10
N SER A 280 -9.58 12.31 51.57
CA SER A 280 -9.22 12.59 52.96
C SER A 280 -10.40 12.94 53.88
N GLN A 281 -11.64 12.81 53.40
CA GLN A 281 -12.88 12.98 54.18
C GLN A 281 -13.48 11.65 54.64
#